data_AF-A0A359M455-F1
#
_entry.id   AF-A0A359M455-F1
#
_cell.length_a   1.000
_cell.length_b   1.000
_cell.length_c   1.000
_cell.angle_alpha   90.00
_cell.angle_beta   90.00
_cell.angle_gamma   90.00
#
_symmetry.space_group_name_H-M   'P 1'
#
loop_
_entity.id
_entity.type
_entity.pdbx_description
1 polymer ?
#
loop_
_entity_poly.entity_id
_entity_poly.type
_entity_poly.pdbx_seq_one_letter_code
_entity_poly.pdbx_strand_id
1 'polypeptide(L)'
;MAWSTSRADYILAAEDRGLEPEYFVGLDLGQAQDHTALVVVERRVLRRTVTDGVVVTAVRMEYEYAVRAAARLALGMSYVDVAKKVTGAVRKLSREGRCTLVVDASGVGAAVLDSLRGEVREARVLGVVLTGGRWTTRGAGRWNVPRREVLGLVQVMLEKGELRLGARMAGREELE
;
A
#
# COMPACT_ATOMS: atom_id res chain seq x y z
N MET A 1 23.83 -16.33 -40.32
CA MET A 1 23.68 -15.28 -39.30
C MET A 1 22.81 -15.87 -38.19
N ALA A 2 23.44 -16.54 -37.22
CA ALA A 2 22.73 -17.27 -36.17
C ALA A 2 22.29 -16.27 -35.09
N TRP A 3 20.98 -16.03 -35.00
CA TRP A 3 20.40 -15.31 -33.88
C TRP A 3 20.63 -16.16 -32.62
N SER A 4 21.46 -15.67 -31.71
CA SER A 4 21.67 -16.29 -30.40
C SER A 4 20.35 -16.22 -29.61
N THR A 5 19.71 -17.37 -29.42
CA THR A 5 18.53 -17.58 -28.57
C THR A 5 18.77 -17.16 -27.12
N SER A 6 20.04 -17.10 -26.66
CA SER A 6 20.40 -16.73 -25.30
C SER A 6 19.95 -15.31 -24.90
N ARG A 7 19.77 -14.39 -25.86
CA ARG A 7 19.30 -13.02 -25.58
C ARG A 7 17.78 -12.91 -25.51
N ALA A 8 17.06 -13.78 -26.23
CA ALA A 8 15.61 -13.90 -26.15
C ALA A 8 15.20 -14.63 -24.86
N ASP A 9 15.93 -15.67 -24.48
CA ASP A 9 15.73 -16.40 -23.22
C ASP A 9 15.95 -15.48 -22.01
N TYR A 10 16.89 -14.52 -22.06
CA TYR A 10 17.06 -13.52 -20.99
C TYR A 10 15.87 -12.54 -20.87
N ILE A 11 15.23 -12.18 -21.99
CA ILE A 11 14.06 -11.29 -22.02
C ILE A 11 12.81 -12.02 -21.54
N LEU A 12 12.71 -13.32 -21.83
CA LEU A 12 11.56 -14.16 -21.47
C LEU A 12 11.69 -14.78 -20.06
N ALA A 13 12.90 -15.11 -19.60
CA ALA A 13 13.16 -15.72 -18.30
C ALA A 13 13.28 -14.70 -17.15
N ALA A 14 13.27 -13.40 -17.44
CA ALA A 14 13.21 -12.35 -16.43
C ALA A 14 11.77 -12.15 -15.90
N GLU A 15 11.07 -13.25 -15.60
CA GLU A 15 9.94 -13.20 -14.70
C GLU A 15 10.48 -12.90 -13.29
N ASP A 16 10.28 -11.64 -12.90
CA ASP A 16 9.84 -11.28 -11.55
C ASP A 16 10.87 -11.21 -10.40
N ARG A 17 12.03 -10.55 -10.60
CA ARG A 17 12.96 -10.22 -9.49
C ARG A 17 13.53 -8.80 -9.44
N GLY A 18 13.11 -7.89 -10.32
CA GLY A 18 13.90 -6.69 -10.62
C GLY A 18 13.35 -5.34 -10.15
N LEU A 19 12.13 -5.26 -9.60
CA LEU A 19 11.57 -3.99 -9.15
C LEU A 19 11.27 -4.07 -7.65
N GLU A 20 11.82 -3.11 -6.90
CA GLU A 20 11.58 -3.00 -5.46
C GLU A 20 10.07 -2.93 -5.18
N PRO A 21 9.56 -3.69 -4.19
CA PRO A 21 8.16 -3.64 -3.81
C PRO A 21 7.81 -2.25 -3.29
N GLU A 22 6.52 -1.92 -3.34
CA GLU A 22 5.99 -0.71 -2.75
C GLU A 22 4.95 -1.04 -1.70
N TYR A 23 5.14 -0.51 -0.50
CA TYR A 23 4.29 -0.72 0.65
C TYR A 23 3.38 0.48 0.89
N PHE A 24 2.12 0.20 1.15
CA PHE A 24 1.12 1.15 1.60
C PHE A 24 0.67 0.75 3.00
N VAL A 25 0.91 1.62 3.97
CA VAL A 25 0.49 1.44 5.36
C VAL A 25 -0.74 2.29 5.60
N GLY A 26 -1.91 1.68 5.76
CA GLY A 26 -3.16 2.36 6.08
C GLY A 26 -3.38 2.41 7.59
N LEU A 27 -3.62 3.60 8.13
CA LEU A 27 -3.92 3.86 9.54
C LEU A 27 -5.31 4.49 9.66
N ASP A 28 -6.21 3.82 10.34
CA ASP A 28 -7.53 4.33 10.72
C ASP A 28 -7.60 4.42 12.25
N LEU A 29 -7.82 5.62 12.76
CA LEU A 29 -7.68 5.93 14.18
C LEU A 29 -9.01 5.74 14.90
N GLY A 30 -9.03 4.79 15.83
CA GLY A 30 -10.16 4.59 16.72
C GLY A 30 -10.24 5.70 17.78
N GLN A 31 -11.46 6.02 18.21
CA GLN A 31 -11.72 6.89 19.35
C GLN A 31 -11.82 6.07 20.66
N ALA A 32 -12.25 6.67 21.76
CA ALA A 32 -12.20 6.07 23.10
C ALA A 32 -12.83 4.67 23.23
N GLN A 33 -13.80 4.32 22.39
CA GLN A 33 -14.50 3.03 22.39
C GLN A 33 -14.22 2.18 21.13
N ASP A 34 -13.44 2.70 20.18
CA ASP A 34 -13.14 2.04 18.92
C ASP A 34 -11.66 1.69 18.85
N HIS A 35 -11.34 0.56 18.22
CA HIS A 35 -9.95 0.20 18.01
C HIS A 35 -9.34 0.94 16.82
N THR A 36 -8.07 1.32 16.94
CA THR A 36 -7.25 1.72 15.79
C THR A 36 -6.92 0.52 14.90
N ALA A 37 -7.11 0.67 13.60
CA ALA A 37 -6.77 -0.33 12.59
C ALA A 37 -5.48 0.08 11.84
N LEU A 38 -4.62 -0.90 11.59
CA LEU A 38 -3.40 -0.76 10.82
C LEU A 38 -3.36 -1.86 9.76
N VAL A 39 -3.18 -1.49 8.49
CA VAL A 39 -3.16 -2.43 7.36
C VAL A 39 -1.92 -2.17 6.52
N VAL A 40 -1.24 -3.22 6.07
CA VAL A 40 -0.11 -3.13 5.15
C VAL A 40 -0.47 -3.83 3.85
N VAL A 41 -0.38 -3.08 2.76
CA VAL A 41 -0.56 -3.58 1.39
C VAL A 41 0.77 -3.50 0.65
N GLU A 42 1.21 -4.61 0.09
CA GLU A 42 2.35 -4.68 -0.83
C GLU A 42 1.82 -4.55 -2.26
N ARG A 43 2.46 -3.71 -3.06
CA ARG A 43 2.29 -3.66 -4.52
C ARG A 43 3.54 -4.22 -5.18
N ARG A 44 3.35 -5.28 -5.96
CA ARG A 44 4.37 -5.86 -6.84
C ARG A 44 4.16 -5.37 -8.25
N VAL A 45 5.27 -5.17 -8.95
CA VAL A 45 5.25 -4.72 -10.34
C VAL A 45 5.73 -5.87 -11.21
N LEU A 46 4.79 -6.47 -11.95
CA LEU A 46 5.04 -7.57 -12.85
C LEU A 46 5.32 -7.04 -14.25
N ARG A 47 6.35 -7.60 -14.90
CA ARG A 47 6.60 -7.36 -16.32
C ARG A 47 5.97 -8.49 -17.11
N ARG A 48 4.95 -8.16 -17.89
CA ARG A 48 4.31 -9.11 -18.80
C ARG A 48 4.72 -8.83 -20.23
N THR A 49 5.42 -9.78 -20.81
CA THR A 49 5.78 -9.75 -22.23
C THR A 49 4.58 -10.17 -23.07
N VAL A 50 4.25 -9.37 -24.08
CA VAL A 50 3.22 -9.68 -25.08
C VAL A 50 3.93 -10.08 -26.36
N THR A 51 3.52 -11.20 -26.94
CA THR A 51 4.08 -11.75 -28.17
C THR A 51 2.98 -12.10 -29.16
N ASP A 52 3.29 -12.04 -30.45
CA ASP A 52 2.46 -12.59 -31.54
C ASP A 52 2.76 -14.08 -31.82
N GLY A 53 3.61 -14.72 -31.01
CA GLY A 53 4.07 -16.10 -31.18
C GLY A 53 5.43 -16.22 -31.85
N VAL A 54 6.00 -15.11 -32.38
CA VAL A 54 7.32 -15.10 -33.03
C VAL A 54 8.23 -14.04 -32.42
N VAL A 55 7.70 -12.85 -32.14
CA VAL A 55 8.46 -11.74 -31.55
C VAL A 55 7.74 -11.14 -30.35
N VAL A 56 8.51 -10.48 -29.48
CA VAL A 56 7.94 -9.62 -28.44
C VAL A 56 7.41 -8.35 -29.10
N THR A 57 6.11 -8.12 -28.99
CA THR A 57 5.42 -6.96 -29.56
C THR A 57 5.22 -5.84 -28.54
N ALA A 58 5.16 -6.18 -27.25
CA ALA A 58 5.13 -5.19 -26.16
C ALA A 58 5.62 -5.78 -24.84
N VAL A 59 6.02 -4.91 -23.91
CA VAL A 59 6.17 -5.24 -22.48
C VAL A 59 5.18 -4.38 -21.72
N ARG A 60 4.28 -5.02 -20.99
CA ARG A 60 3.27 -4.38 -20.14
C ARG A 60 3.71 -4.46 -18.69
N MET A 61 3.47 -3.38 -17.96
CA MET A 61 3.62 -3.37 -16.51
C MET A 61 2.26 -3.69 -15.90
N GLU A 62 2.17 -4.80 -15.20
CA GLU A 62 1.00 -5.20 -14.42
C GLU A 62 1.30 -4.99 -12.92
N TYR A 63 0.26 -4.74 -12.13
CA TYR A 63 0.39 -4.52 -10.70
C TYR A 63 -0.43 -5.56 -9.95
N GLU A 64 0.22 -6.26 -9.02
CA GLU A 64 -0.47 -7.11 -8.06
C GLU A 64 -0.40 -6.48 -6.67
N TYR A 65 -1.50 -6.55 -5.94
CA TYR A 65 -1.63 -6.05 -4.58
C TYR A 65 -1.87 -7.20 -3.63
N ALA A 66 -1.17 -7.21 -2.50
CA ALA A 66 -1.34 -8.21 -1.46
C ALA A 66 -1.49 -7.53 -0.09
N VAL A 67 -2.55 -7.85 0.64
CA VAL A 67 -2.65 -7.49 2.06
C VAL A 67 -1.68 -8.39 2.83
N ARG A 68 -0.61 -7.77 3.36
CA ARG A 68 0.46 -8.45 4.10
C ARG A 68 0.11 -8.62 5.57
N ALA A 69 -0.40 -7.56 6.17
CA ALA A 69 -0.77 -7.53 7.57
C ALA A 69 -2.02 -6.68 7.79
N ALA A 70 -2.84 -7.09 8.74
CA ALA A 70 -3.95 -6.29 9.25
C ALA A 70 -4.01 -6.50 10.76
N ALA A 71 -3.94 -5.40 11.53
CA ALA A 71 -3.96 -5.45 12.97
C ALA A 71 -4.96 -4.47 13.56
N ARG A 72 -5.53 -4.92 14.67
CA ARG A 72 -6.30 -4.10 15.59
C ARG A 72 -5.41 -3.77 16.79
N LEU A 73 -5.06 -2.50 16.95
CA LEU A 73 -4.26 -2.05 18.09
C LEU A 73 -5.09 -2.14 19.38
N ALA A 74 -4.40 -2.19 20.52
CA ALA A 74 -5.07 -2.31 21.82
C ALA A 74 -6.01 -1.13 22.07
N LEU A 75 -7.19 -1.42 22.63
CA LEU A 75 -8.14 -0.38 23.02
C LEU A 75 -7.50 0.53 24.08
N GLY A 76 -7.73 1.84 23.98
CA GLY A 76 -7.16 2.81 24.92
C GLY A 76 -5.66 3.08 24.74
N MET A 77 -5.01 2.54 23.70
CA MET A 77 -3.65 2.93 23.35
C MET A 77 -3.59 4.43 23.05
N SER A 78 -2.63 5.14 23.65
CA SER A 78 -2.48 6.58 23.42
C SER A 78 -2.10 6.85 21.96
N TYR A 79 -2.52 7.99 21.40
CA TYR A 79 -2.13 8.34 20.02
C TYR A 79 -0.61 8.48 19.85
N VAL A 80 0.11 8.81 20.92
CA VAL A 80 1.58 8.83 20.93
C VAL A 80 2.15 7.42 20.76
N ASP A 81 1.59 6.43 21.45
CA ASP A 81 2.07 5.04 21.34
C ASP A 81 1.64 4.40 20.02
N VAL A 82 0.47 4.78 19.49
CA VAL A 82 0.07 4.44 18.11
C VAL A 82 1.10 5.00 17.13
N ALA A 83 1.44 6.29 17.23
CA ALA A 83 2.41 6.92 16.33
C ALA A 83 3.77 6.21 16.38
N LYS A 84 4.30 5.91 17.57
CA LYS A 84 5.55 5.14 17.74
C LYS A 84 5.47 3.77 17.06
N LYS A 85 4.38 3.02 17.25
CA LYS A 85 4.21 1.68 16.66
C LYS A 85 4.15 1.75 15.14
N VAL A 86 3.42 2.72 14.60
CA VAL A 86 3.33 2.95 13.15
C VAL A 86 4.68 3.38 12.57
N THR A 87 5.40 4.29 13.22
CA THR A 87 6.74 4.72 12.82
C THR A 87 7.73 3.54 12.79
N GLY A 88 7.66 2.64 13.78
CA GLY A 88 8.44 1.40 13.79
C GLY A 88 8.15 0.49 12.59
N ALA A 89 6.87 0.23 12.32
CA ALA A 89 6.43 -0.57 11.19
C ALA A 89 6.86 0.04 9.84
N VAL A 90 6.66 1.34 9.66
CA VAL A 90 7.07 2.07 8.46
C VAL A 90 8.58 1.99 8.27
N ARG A 91 9.37 2.22 9.31
CA ARG A 91 10.84 2.12 9.24
C ARG A 91 11.32 0.73 8.81
N LYS A 92 10.66 -0.33 9.29
CA LYS A 92 10.96 -1.71 8.89
C LYS A 92 10.66 -1.92 7.41
N LEU A 93 9.46 -1.56 6.96
CA LEU A 93 9.01 -1.72 5.57
C LEU A 93 9.83 -0.87 4.58
N SER A 94 10.20 0.36 4.96
CA SER A 94 11.03 1.26 4.14
C SER A 94 12.43 0.69 3.84
N ARG A 95 12.90 -0.32 4.58
CA ARG A 95 14.17 -1.02 4.29
C ARG A 95 14.01 -2.09 3.22
N GLU A 96 12.79 -2.56 2.99
CA GLU A 96 12.47 -3.62 2.02
C GLU A 96 11.97 -3.06 0.68
N GLY A 97 11.43 -1.84 0.69
CA GLY A 97 10.93 -1.18 -0.50
C GLY A 97 10.40 0.23 -0.22
N ARG A 98 9.88 0.90 -1.25
CA ARG A 98 9.29 2.23 -1.08
C ARG A 98 8.07 2.14 -0.17
N CYS A 99 7.91 3.08 0.75
CA CYS A 99 6.79 3.06 1.68
C CYS A 99 5.98 4.37 1.63
N THR A 100 4.66 4.23 1.67
CA THR A 100 3.70 5.33 1.85
C THR A 100 2.79 5.03 3.02
N LEU A 101 2.79 5.91 4.02
CA LEU A 101 1.85 5.92 5.13
C LEU A 101 0.62 6.74 4.74
N VAL A 102 -0.55 6.13 4.81
CA VAL A 102 -1.85 6.75 4.55
C VAL A 102 -2.64 6.77 5.85
N VAL A 103 -2.96 7.97 6.33
CA VAL A 103 -3.65 8.20 7.61
C VAL A 103 -5.05 8.71 7.33
N ASP A 104 -6.08 8.11 7.95
CA ASP A 104 -7.39 8.74 8.03
C ASP A 104 -7.26 10.00 8.87
N ALA A 105 -7.40 11.15 8.21
CA ALA A 105 -7.29 12.48 8.78
C ALA A 105 -8.68 13.05 9.16
N SER A 106 -9.67 12.17 9.34
CA SER A 106 -10.97 12.51 9.90
C SER A 106 -10.90 12.69 11.42
N GLY A 107 -11.73 13.60 11.97
CA GLY A 107 -11.79 13.86 13.41
C GLY A 107 -10.41 14.09 14.06
N VAL A 108 -10.06 13.23 15.02
CA VAL A 108 -8.79 13.24 15.77
C VAL A 108 -7.56 12.92 14.91
N GLY A 109 -7.74 12.31 13.74
CA GLY A 109 -6.66 11.86 12.88
C GLY A 109 -5.85 12.99 12.24
N ALA A 110 -6.40 14.20 12.15
CA ALA A 110 -5.66 15.37 11.70
C ALA A 110 -4.47 15.69 12.63
N ALA A 111 -4.67 15.61 13.94
CA ALA A 111 -3.60 15.87 14.92
C ALA A 111 -2.51 14.81 14.86
N VAL A 112 -2.90 13.54 14.75
CA VAL A 112 -1.95 12.41 14.67
C VAL A 112 -1.17 12.44 13.35
N LEU A 113 -1.81 12.81 12.25
CA LEU A 113 -1.15 13.02 10.96
C LEU A 113 -0.03 14.06 11.06
N ASP A 114 -0.27 15.17 11.74
CA ASP A 114 0.75 16.23 11.88
C ASP A 114 1.94 15.76 12.73
N SER A 115 1.70 15.00 13.80
CA SER A 115 2.78 14.34 14.56
C SER A 115 3.57 13.36 13.68
N LEU A 116 2.88 12.48 12.94
CA LEU A 116 3.51 11.48 12.07
C LEU A 116 4.35 12.11 10.95
N ARG A 117 3.95 13.28 10.42
CA ARG A 117 4.77 14.04 9.45
C ARG A 117 6.09 14.55 10.04
N GLY A 118 6.11 14.86 11.33
CA GLY A 118 7.32 15.27 12.03
C GLY A 118 8.28 14.10 12.28
N GLU A 119 7.73 12.93 12.60
CA GLU A 119 8.47 11.74 13.05
C GLU A 119 8.91 10.82 11.90
N VAL A 120 8.05 10.56 10.93
CA VAL A 120 8.31 9.62 9.83
C VAL A 120 9.09 10.33 8.73
N ARG A 121 10.33 9.90 8.48
CA ARG A 121 11.22 10.49 7.45
C ARG A 121 11.52 9.54 6.31
N GLU A 122 11.31 8.25 6.54
CA GLU A 122 11.65 7.15 5.65
C GLU A 122 10.53 6.81 4.66
N ALA A 123 9.39 7.50 4.73
CA ALA A 123 8.21 7.25 3.92
C ALA A 123 7.45 8.52 3.60
N ARG A 124 6.65 8.47 2.53
CA ARG A 124 5.68 9.53 2.23
C ARG A 124 4.50 9.42 3.21
N VAL A 125 4.11 10.53 3.84
CA VAL A 125 2.94 10.57 4.74
C VAL A 125 1.79 11.33 4.08
N LEU A 126 0.67 10.65 3.86
CA LEU A 126 -0.54 11.18 3.23
C LEU A 126 -1.70 11.18 4.21
N GLY A 127 -2.34 12.33 4.38
CA GLY A 127 -3.64 12.42 5.03
C GLY A 127 -4.76 12.24 4.01
N VAL A 128 -5.74 11.38 4.32
CA VAL A 128 -6.93 11.14 3.51
C VAL A 128 -8.16 11.33 4.38
N VAL A 129 -9.21 11.96 3.85
CA VAL A 129 -10.53 12.02 4.47
C VAL A 129 -11.52 11.45 3.47
N LEU A 130 -12.24 10.41 3.87
CA LEU A 130 -13.31 9.86 3.06
C LEU A 130 -14.54 10.76 3.14
N THR A 131 -15.06 11.17 1.99
CA THR A 131 -16.19 12.10 1.91
C THR A 131 -17.37 11.48 1.16
N GLY A 132 -18.56 12.04 1.36
CA GLY A 132 -19.73 11.80 0.50
C GLY A 132 -19.71 12.61 -0.80
N GLY A 133 -18.65 13.38 -1.05
CA GLY A 133 -18.53 14.30 -2.19
C GLY A 133 -18.45 13.59 -3.54
N ARG A 134 -18.43 14.37 -4.62
CA ARG A 134 -18.35 13.82 -5.99
C ARG A 134 -16.95 13.67 -6.53
N TRP A 135 -16.01 14.49 -6.09
CA TRP A 135 -14.69 14.62 -6.71
C TRP A 135 -13.60 14.48 -5.67
N THR A 136 -12.48 13.89 -6.09
CA THR A 136 -11.26 13.91 -5.29
C THR A 136 -10.68 15.32 -5.31
N THR A 137 -10.44 15.89 -4.13
CA THR A 137 -9.84 17.22 -3.98
C THR A 137 -8.67 17.18 -3.01
N ARG A 138 -7.81 18.21 -3.06
CA ARG A 138 -6.68 18.36 -2.14
C ARG A 138 -6.74 19.73 -1.47
N GLY A 139 -6.67 19.77 -0.14
CA GLY A 139 -6.73 21.01 0.64
C GLY A 139 -6.26 20.79 2.06
N ALA A 140 -5.70 21.83 2.70
CA ALA A 140 -5.15 21.76 4.07
C ALA A 140 -4.17 20.57 4.26
N GLY A 141 -3.34 20.30 3.26
CA GLY A 141 -2.37 19.20 3.29
C GLY A 141 -2.96 17.78 3.21
N ARG A 142 -4.27 17.61 3.01
CA ARG A 142 -4.93 16.29 2.94
C ARG A 142 -5.71 16.11 1.64
N TRP A 143 -6.01 14.85 1.33
CA TRP A 143 -6.89 14.47 0.22
C TRP A 143 -8.29 14.25 0.74
N ASN A 144 -9.30 14.81 0.07
CA ASN A 144 -10.69 14.44 0.27
C ASN A 144 -11.07 13.50 -0.86
N VAL A 145 -11.39 12.25 -0.54
CA VAL A 145 -11.66 11.21 -1.53
C VAL A 145 -13.09 10.72 -1.37
N PRO A 146 -13.93 10.68 -2.43
CA PRO A 146 -15.26 10.10 -2.35
C PRO A 146 -15.20 8.63 -1.90
N ARG A 147 -15.92 8.28 -0.84
CA ARG A 147 -15.96 6.89 -0.31
C ARG A 147 -16.34 5.87 -1.40
N ARG A 148 -17.30 6.22 -2.26
CA ARG A 148 -17.76 5.35 -3.35
C ARG A 148 -16.65 5.00 -4.35
N GLU A 149 -15.70 5.90 -4.55
CA GLU A 149 -14.58 5.70 -5.48
C GLU A 149 -13.62 4.66 -4.91
N VAL A 150 -13.26 4.78 -3.63
CA VAL A 150 -12.40 3.81 -2.94
C VAL A 150 -13.07 2.43 -2.91
N LEU A 151 -14.34 2.36 -2.49
CA LEU A 151 -15.06 1.08 -2.40
C LEU A 151 -15.23 0.42 -3.77
N GLY A 152 -15.57 1.19 -4.81
CA GLY A 152 -15.70 0.68 -6.17
C GLY A 152 -14.38 0.14 -6.72
N LEU A 153 -13.26 0.84 -6.47
CA LEU A 153 -11.93 0.38 -6.89
C LEU A 153 -11.54 -0.92 -6.16
N VAL A 154 -11.71 -0.98 -4.84
CA VAL A 154 -11.40 -2.18 -4.06
C VAL A 154 -12.24 -3.37 -4.53
N GLN A 155 -13.54 -3.16 -4.80
CA GLN A 155 -14.41 -4.20 -5.32
C GLN A 155 -13.90 -4.75 -6.67
N VAL A 156 -13.60 -3.87 -7.63
CA VAL A 156 -13.08 -4.27 -8.95
C VAL A 156 -11.75 -5.03 -8.81
N MET A 157 -10.85 -4.57 -7.93
CA MET A 157 -9.56 -5.23 -7.70
C MET A 157 -9.73 -6.62 -7.09
N LEU A 158 -10.70 -6.82 -6.20
CA LEU A 158 -11.03 -8.13 -5.65
C LEU A 158 -11.64 -9.05 -6.71
N GLU A 159 -12.59 -8.55 -7.51
CA GLU A 159 -13.24 -9.32 -8.58
C GLU A 159 -12.23 -9.81 -9.65
N LYS A 160 -11.23 -8.99 -9.97
CA LYS A 160 -10.17 -9.35 -10.92
C LYS A 160 -9.03 -10.18 -10.31
N GLY A 161 -9.03 -10.39 -8.99
CA GLY A 161 -7.93 -11.04 -8.28
C GLY A 161 -6.62 -10.23 -8.25
N GLU A 162 -6.69 -8.93 -8.52
CA GLU A 162 -5.58 -7.97 -8.46
C GLU A 162 -5.24 -7.60 -7.01
N LEU A 163 -6.22 -7.65 -6.10
CA LEU A 163 -6.01 -7.56 -4.65
C LEU A 163 -6.19 -8.94 -4.01
N ARG A 164 -5.13 -9.47 -3.42
CA ARG A 164 -5.12 -10.77 -2.73
C ARG A 164 -4.98 -10.56 -1.23
N LEU A 165 -5.64 -11.41 -0.46
CA LEU A 165 -5.34 -11.57 0.96
C LEU A 165 -4.10 -12.47 1.05
N GLY A 166 -3.06 -12.03 1.74
CA GLY A 166 -1.84 -12.82 1.90
C GLY A 166 -2.16 -14.19 2.52
N ALA A 167 -1.59 -15.26 1.96
CA ALA A 167 -1.82 -16.64 2.42
C ALA A 167 -1.47 -16.86 3.90
N ARG A 168 -0.65 -15.97 4.47
CA ARG A 168 -0.40 -15.83 5.91
C ARG A 168 -0.57 -14.36 6.27
N MET A 169 -1.81 -13.88 6.38
CA MET A 169 -2.03 -12.58 7.02
C MET A 169 -1.58 -12.72 8.47
N ALA A 170 -0.42 -12.15 8.80
CA ALA A 170 0.08 -12.18 10.17
C ALA A 170 -0.88 -11.39 11.07
N GLY A 171 -1.54 -12.09 12.00
CA GLY A 171 -2.23 -11.44 13.10
C GLY A 171 -1.18 -10.96 14.10
N ARG A 172 -1.03 -9.63 14.23
CA ARG A 172 -0.15 -8.92 15.19
C ARG A 172 1.38 -9.14 15.08
N GLU A 173 1.88 -10.33 14.77
CA GLU A 173 3.29 -10.71 15.01
C GLU A 173 4.33 -10.00 14.10
N GLU A 174 3.96 -9.54 12.91
CA GLU A 174 4.91 -8.85 11.99
C GLU A 174 4.94 -7.32 12.17
N LEU A 175 3.97 -6.77 12.92
CA LEU A 175 3.80 -5.34 13.22
C LEU A 175 4.35 -4.96 14.61
N GLU A 176 5.07 -5.88 15.25
CA GLU A 176 5.97 -5.66 16.39
C GLU A 176 7.42 -5.60 15.90
#